data_AF-E3MXD3-F1
#
_entry.id   AF-E3MXD3-F1
#
_cell.length_a   1.000
_cell.length_b   1.000
_cell.length_c   1.000
_cell.angle_alpha   90.00
_cell.angle_beta   90.00
_cell.angle_gamma   90.00
#
_symmetry.space_group_name_H-M   'P 1'
#
loop_
_entity.id
_entity.type
_entity.pdbx_description
1 polymer ?
#
loop_
_entity_poly.entity_id
_entity_poly.type
_entity_poly.pdbx_seq_one_letter_code
_entity_poly.pdbx_strand_id
1 'polypeptide(L)'
;MADFHKELQILDCDMPLDFKHENAFKFGSIDYGDARWVTVSDMFQIRGVENVALYRTTLTSNNVRHFISHWINCRDDMFEWMRITAMEIIQLEGGLFNELVVLEHHFNPPNIVYFTLAKSTSRVFKLLEIYHEVNSVILSASESYDEHRNGNEEEMLKNVYEILELLEKKKTLEKEFEETRNVAKRRGYRDQIQKLERRIHELGVVYRDGRATI
;
A
#
# COMPACT_ATOMS: atom_id res chain seq x y z
N MET A 1 19.51 4.14 5.50
CA MET A 1 18.66 3.74 6.63
C MET A 1 18.51 4.93 7.55
N ALA A 2 17.32 5.09 8.13
CA ALA A 2 17.06 6.08 9.15
C ALA A 2 17.57 5.62 10.54
N ASP A 3 17.74 6.60 11.43
CA ASP A 3 18.04 6.40 12.84
C ASP A 3 16.73 6.46 13.63
N PHE A 4 16.23 5.31 14.08
CA PHE A 4 14.94 5.16 14.79
C PHE A 4 14.86 5.96 16.09
N HIS A 5 15.99 6.38 16.67
CA HIS A 5 16.02 7.17 17.91
C HIS A 5 15.98 8.68 17.68
N LYS A 6 15.93 9.13 16.42
CA LYS A 6 15.91 10.55 16.09
C LYS A 6 14.62 10.92 15.39
N GLU A 7 14.15 12.11 15.73
CA GLU A 7 12.96 12.71 15.15
C GLU A 7 13.31 14.07 14.56
N LEU A 8 12.65 14.43 13.46
CA LEU A 8 12.74 15.75 12.87
C LEU A 8 11.34 16.29 12.62
N GLN A 9 11.03 17.41 13.27
CA GLN A 9 9.77 18.12 13.06
C GLN A 9 10.07 19.56 12.64
N ILE A 10 9.49 19.97 11.52
CA ILE A 10 9.53 21.35 11.04
C ILE A 10 8.08 21.77 10.81
N LEU A 11 7.53 22.46 11.81
CA LEU A 11 6.12 22.84 11.89
C LEU A 11 6.00 24.37 11.87
N ASP A 12 4.81 24.86 11.51
CA ASP A 12 4.43 26.27 11.61
C ASP A 12 5.37 27.27 10.91
N CYS A 13 6.05 26.83 9.83
CA CYS A 13 6.83 27.71 8.97
C CYS A 13 6.63 27.40 7.49
N ASP A 14 6.72 28.43 6.65
CA ASP A 14 6.77 28.25 5.20
C ASP A 14 8.21 27.95 4.76
N MET A 15 8.41 26.84 4.08
CA MET A 15 9.70 26.41 3.58
C MET A 15 9.97 27.01 2.19
N PRO A 16 11.22 27.43 1.89
CA PRO A 16 11.59 27.79 0.52
C PRO A 16 11.33 26.62 -0.44
N LEU A 17 10.77 26.89 -1.62
CA LEU A 17 10.45 25.83 -2.58
C LEU A 17 11.69 25.12 -3.14
N ASP A 18 12.83 25.81 -3.16
CA ASP A 18 14.14 25.30 -3.55
C ASP A 18 14.93 24.69 -2.38
N PHE A 19 14.33 24.62 -1.19
CA PHE A 19 14.95 23.97 -0.05
C PHE A 19 15.27 22.50 -0.37
N LYS A 20 16.45 22.06 0.06
CA LYS A 20 16.88 20.66 -0.03
C LYS A 20 17.58 20.26 1.25
N HIS A 21 17.23 19.08 1.73
CA HIS A 21 17.86 18.48 2.90
C HIS A 21 18.33 17.06 2.56
N GLU A 22 19.66 16.87 2.50
CA GLU A 22 20.27 15.58 2.16
C GLU A 22 19.87 14.43 3.12
N ASN A 23 19.51 14.78 4.36
CA ASN A 23 19.12 13.82 5.40
C ASN A 23 17.61 13.87 5.70
N ALA A 24 16.81 14.47 4.82
CA ALA A 24 15.37 14.69 5.02
C ALA A 24 14.60 13.44 5.49
N PHE A 25 15.04 12.25 5.05
CA PHE A 25 14.42 10.96 5.32
C PHE A 25 15.34 9.98 6.05
N LYS A 26 16.22 10.48 6.93
CA LYS A 26 17.15 9.67 7.74
C LYS A 26 16.84 9.69 9.24
N PHE A 27 15.64 10.12 9.62
CA PHE A 27 15.13 10.14 10.99
C PHE A 27 14.03 9.09 11.13
N GLY A 28 13.89 8.48 12.31
CA GLY A 28 12.84 7.48 12.60
C GLY A 28 11.44 8.06 12.44
N SER A 29 11.23 9.28 12.92
CA SER A 29 9.98 10.02 12.74
C SER A 29 10.23 11.38 12.11
N ILE A 30 9.42 11.73 11.11
CA ILE A 30 9.57 12.94 10.31
C ILE A 30 8.22 13.62 10.17
N ASP A 31 8.18 14.92 10.48
CA ASP A 31 7.01 15.77 10.26
C ASP A 31 7.41 17.08 9.57
N TYR A 32 6.89 17.30 8.37
CA TYR A 32 7.04 18.55 7.63
C TYR A 32 5.67 19.20 7.43
N GLY A 33 5.42 20.28 8.16
CA GLY A 33 4.20 21.10 8.07
C GLY A 33 4.06 21.81 6.71
N ASP A 34 5.17 22.21 6.12
CA ASP A 34 5.26 22.68 4.73
C ASP A 34 6.23 21.81 3.93
N ALA A 35 5.68 20.80 3.26
CA ALA A 35 6.41 19.86 2.43
C ALA A 35 6.35 20.19 0.92
N ARG A 36 6.08 21.45 0.52
CA ARG A 36 6.02 21.84 -0.91
C ARG A 36 7.33 21.61 -1.67
N TRP A 37 8.46 21.61 -0.96
CA TRP A 37 9.79 21.39 -1.52
C TRP A 37 10.10 19.89 -1.75
N VAL A 38 9.32 18.99 -1.15
CA VAL A 38 9.49 17.53 -1.26
C VAL A 38 8.98 17.06 -2.61
N THR A 39 9.85 16.39 -3.37
CA THR A 39 9.50 15.78 -4.65
C THR A 39 9.28 14.29 -4.51
N VAL A 40 8.61 13.67 -5.48
CA VAL A 40 8.45 12.20 -5.53
C VAL A 40 9.81 11.47 -5.57
N SER A 41 10.83 12.08 -6.18
CA SER A 41 12.20 11.56 -6.21
C SER A 41 12.83 11.53 -4.82
N ASP A 42 12.55 12.53 -4.00
CA ASP A 42 13.02 12.57 -2.60
C ASP A 42 12.34 11.44 -1.79
N MET A 43 11.05 11.19 -2.03
CA MET A 43 10.30 10.10 -1.38
C MET A 43 10.84 8.72 -1.73
N PHE A 44 11.36 8.51 -2.95
CA PHE A 44 11.98 7.23 -3.33
C PHE A 44 13.24 6.88 -2.52
N GLN A 45 13.82 7.83 -1.79
CA GLN A 45 14.99 7.61 -0.95
C GLN A 45 14.63 7.13 0.47
N ILE A 46 13.34 7.14 0.84
CA ILE A 46 12.86 6.72 2.17
C ILE A 46 13.22 5.24 2.40
N ARG A 47 13.96 4.95 3.48
CA ARG A 47 14.41 3.59 3.82
C ARG A 47 14.44 3.37 5.34
N GLY A 48 13.63 2.44 5.82
CA GLY A 48 13.52 2.05 7.21
C GLY A 48 13.14 3.21 8.12
N VAL A 49 12.14 4.00 7.73
CA VAL A 49 11.58 5.08 8.55
C VAL A 49 10.34 4.56 9.29
N GLU A 50 10.12 4.96 10.53
CA GLU A 50 8.89 4.57 11.24
C GLU A 50 7.72 5.43 10.75
N ASN A 51 7.84 6.76 10.89
CA ASN A 51 6.75 7.69 10.62
C ASN A 51 7.18 8.80 9.66
N VAL A 52 6.36 9.06 8.63
CA VAL A 52 6.55 10.19 7.70
C VAL A 52 5.26 10.97 7.53
N ALA A 53 5.20 12.21 8.00
CA ALA A 53 4.10 13.13 7.76
C ALA A 53 4.54 14.26 6.84
N LEU A 54 3.92 14.34 5.66
CA LEU A 54 4.12 15.41 4.67
C LEU A 54 2.84 16.21 4.52
N TYR A 55 2.81 17.41 5.07
CA TYR A 55 1.67 18.32 4.95
C TYR A 55 1.90 19.37 3.86
N ARG A 56 0.80 19.87 3.29
CA ARG A 56 0.79 20.93 2.26
C ARG A 56 1.72 20.64 1.07
N THR A 57 1.76 19.40 0.58
CA THR A 57 2.61 19.03 -0.56
C THR A 57 2.06 19.58 -1.89
N THR A 58 2.93 19.72 -2.90
CA THR A 58 2.53 19.95 -4.30
C THR A 58 2.44 18.64 -5.10
N LEU A 59 2.33 17.49 -4.42
CA LEU A 59 2.29 16.18 -5.06
C LEU A 59 0.95 15.97 -5.75
N THR A 60 0.99 15.57 -7.02
CA THR A 60 -0.21 15.25 -7.79
C THR A 60 -0.66 13.81 -7.54
N SER A 61 -1.89 13.48 -7.93
CA SER A 61 -2.40 12.10 -7.99
C SER A 61 -1.44 11.14 -8.69
N ASN A 62 -0.80 11.57 -9.79
CA ASN A 62 0.18 10.75 -10.51
C ASN A 62 1.42 10.49 -9.66
N ASN A 63 1.91 11.48 -8.91
CA ASN A 63 3.07 11.30 -8.04
C ASN A 63 2.77 10.30 -6.92
N VAL A 64 1.61 10.41 -6.28
CA VAL A 64 1.21 9.50 -5.20
C VAL A 64 1.01 8.08 -5.73
N ARG A 65 0.33 7.89 -6.86
CA ARG A 65 0.18 6.57 -7.50
C ARG A 65 1.54 5.96 -7.88
N HIS A 66 2.45 6.77 -8.42
CA HIS A 66 3.78 6.31 -8.77
C HIS A 66 4.61 5.95 -7.53
N PHE A 67 4.44 6.69 -6.43
CA PHE A 67 5.06 6.37 -5.15
C PHE A 67 4.56 5.05 -4.57
N ILE A 68 3.25 4.82 -4.54
CA ILE A 68 2.69 3.54 -4.07
C ILE A 68 3.17 2.38 -4.95
N SER A 69 3.17 2.56 -6.28
CA SER A 69 3.73 1.55 -7.19
C SER A 69 5.21 1.28 -6.91
N HIS A 70 6.01 2.31 -6.64
CA HIS A 70 7.40 2.12 -6.24
C HIS A 70 7.51 1.32 -4.95
N TRP A 71 6.73 1.65 -3.91
CA TRP A 71 6.72 0.91 -2.64
C TRP A 71 6.42 -0.58 -2.86
N ILE A 72 5.44 -0.91 -3.71
CA ILE A 72 5.04 -2.29 -4.02
C ILE A 72 6.19 -3.08 -4.67
N ASN A 73 6.95 -2.42 -5.54
CA ASN A 73 8.04 -3.06 -6.28
C ASN A 73 9.41 -2.93 -5.57
N CYS A 74 9.50 -2.13 -4.50
CA CYS A 74 10.72 -1.95 -3.73
C CYS A 74 11.08 -3.23 -2.98
N ARG A 75 12.38 -3.54 -2.90
CA ARG A 75 12.90 -4.69 -2.16
C ARG A 75 13.13 -4.39 -0.68
N ASP A 76 13.32 -3.12 -0.36
CA ASP A 76 13.62 -2.64 0.98
C ASP A 76 12.35 -2.09 1.63
N ASP A 77 12.27 -2.24 2.96
CA ASP A 77 11.25 -1.55 3.74
C ASP A 77 11.50 -0.04 3.72
N MET A 78 10.48 0.70 3.29
CA MET A 78 10.56 2.15 3.15
C MET A 78 10.13 2.84 4.44
N PHE A 79 8.87 2.66 4.82
CA PHE A 79 8.26 3.25 6.01
C PHE A 79 7.31 2.26 6.68
N GLU A 80 6.97 2.48 7.96
CA GLU A 80 5.85 1.81 8.65
C GLU A 80 4.55 2.60 8.50
N TRP A 81 4.60 3.91 8.69
CA TRP A 81 3.45 4.80 8.53
C TRP A 81 3.82 6.05 7.74
N MET A 82 2.96 6.43 6.80
CA MET A 82 3.14 7.64 6.02
C MET A 82 1.82 8.36 5.76
N ARG A 83 1.80 9.68 6.00
CA ARG A 83 0.73 10.58 5.58
C ARG A 83 1.24 11.55 4.53
N ILE A 84 0.46 11.68 3.46
CA ILE A 84 0.66 12.67 2.42
C ILE A 84 -0.62 13.51 2.35
N THR A 85 -0.51 14.80 2.68
CA THR A 85 -1.60 15.76 2.47
C THR A 85 -1.18 16.75 1.39
N ALA A 86 -1.91 16.74 0.28
CA ALA A 86 -1.67 17.62 -0.85
C ALA A 86 -2.53 18.88 -0.77
N MET A 87 -2.08 19.94 -1.46
CA MET A 87 -2.87 21.15 -1.66
C MET A 87 -4.02 20.93 -2.66
N GLU A 88 -3.95 19.87 -3.47
CA GLU A 88 -4.98 19.48 -4.44
C GLU A 88 -5.62 18.13 -4.07
N ILE A 89 -6.74 17.82 -4.73
CA ILE A 89 -7.42 16.53 -4.59
C ILE A 89 -6.50 15.40 -5.07
N ILE A 90 -6.40 14.33 -4.28
CA ILE A 90 -5.70 13.11 -4.67
C ILE A 90 -6.71 12.10 -5.18
N GLN A 91 -6.44 11.51 -6.35
CA GLN A 91 -7.25 10.46 -6.96
C GLN A 91 -6.41 9.20 -7.14
N LEU A 92 -6.73 8.16 -6.37
CA LEU A 92 -6.06 6.85 -6.46
C LEU A 92 -6.80 5.88 -7.39
N GLU A 93 -8.12 6.04 -7.56
CA GLU A 93 -8.95 5.17 -8.38
C GLU A 93 -8.55 5.15 -9.87
N GLY A 94 -9.02 4.09 -10.55
CA GLY A 94 -8.66 3.81 -11.94
C GLY A 94 -7.22 3.33 -12.05
N GLY A 95 -6.28 4.25 -12.30
CA GLY A 95 -4.93 3.92 -12.78
C GLY A 95 -4.12 2.99 -11.86
N LEU A 96 -4.11 3.21 -10.55
CA LEU A 96 -3.30 2.41 -9.62
C LEU A 96 -3.91 1.02 -9.39
N PHE A 97 -5.19 1.00 -9.04
CA PHE A 97 -5.84 -0.22 -8.59
C PHE A 97 -6.19 -1.18 -9.73
N ASN A 98 -6.28 -0.71 -10.98
CA ASN A 98 -6.55 -1.59 -12.13
C ASN A 98 -5.38 -2.56 -12.43
N GLU A 99 -4.16 -2.23 -12.01
CA GLU A 99 -2.98 -3.05 -12.29
C GLU A 99 -2.65 -4.02 -11.13
N LEU A 100 -3.18 -3.74 -9.94
CA LEU A 100 -2.84 -4.42 -8.68
C LEU A 100 -3.90 -5.44 -8.27
N VAL A 101 -3.51 -6.40 -7.44
CA VAL A 101 -4.49 -7.12 -6.62
C VAL A 101 -4.76 -6.25 -5.40
N VAL A 102 -6.03 -5.91 -5.22
CA VAL A 102 -6.50 -5.03 -4.16
C VAL A 102 -7.69 -5.67 -3.47
N LEU A 103 -7.68 -5.65 -2.14
CA LEU A 103 -8.81 -6.00 -1.31
C LEU A 103 -9.38 -4.71 -0.71
N GLU A 104 -10.68 -4.49 -0.90
CA GLU A 104 -11.38 -3.38 -0.28
C GLU A 104 -11.99 -3.80 1.04
N HIS A 105 -11.93 -2.92 2.03
CA HIS A 105 -12.64 -3.09 3.28
C HIS A 105 -13.51 -1.87 3.58
N HIS A 106 -14.81 -2.11 3.78
CA HIS A 106 -15.82 -1.07 3.94
C HIS A 106 -16.19 -0.95 5.42
N PHE A 107 -15.37 -0.24 6.21
CA PHE A 107 -15.59 -0.08 7.66
C PHE A 107 -16.89 0.67 8.00
N ASN A 108 -17.08 1.84 7.39
CA ASN A 108 -18.22 2.73 7.62
C ASN A 108 -18.36 3.63 6.37
N PRO A 109 -19.26 3.32 5.43
CA PRO A 109 -19.45 4.12 4.23
C PRO A 109 -19.58 5.62 4.58
N PRO A 110 -18.84 6.52 3.91
CA PRO A 110 -18.12 6.31 2.64
C PRO A 110 -16.64 5.89 2.78
N ASN A 111 -16.13 5.60 3.98
CA ASN A 111 -14.72 5.30 4.19
C ASN A 111 -14.36 3.89 3.70
N ILE A 112 -13.52 3.83 2.66
CA ILE A 112 -12.98 2.59 2.10
C ILE A 112 -11.49 2.53 2.42
N VAL A 113 -11.05 1.39 2.96
CA VAL A 113 -9.64 1.05 3.13
C VAL A 113 -9.26 0.07 2.03
N TYR A 114 -8.12 0.27 1.40
CA TYR A 114 -7.59 -0.64 0.40
C TYR A 114 -6.37 -1.36 0.94
N PHE A 115 -6.26 -2.65 0.65
CA PHE A 115 -5.11 -3.46 1.00
C PHE A 115 -4.46 -4.05 -0.24
N THR A 116 -3.13 -4.10 -0.25
CA THR A 116 -2.36 -4.75 -1.31
C THR A 116 -1.05 -5.32 -0.77
N LEU A 117 -0.41 -6.20 -1.53
CA LEU A 117 0.86 -6.82 -1.15
C LEU A 117 2.03 -6.20 -1.90
N ALA A 118 3.16 -6.11 -1.22
CA ALA A 118 4.43 -5.93 -1.89
C ALA A 118 4.78 -7.15 -2.74
N LYS A 119 5.45 -6.94 -3.86
CA LYS A 119 5.93 -8.04 -4.72
C LYS A 119 7.18 -8.72 -4.17
N SER A 120 7.99 -7.99 -3.40
CA SER A 120 9.19 -8.55 -2.80
C SER A 120 8.83 -9.44 -1.63
N THR A 121 9.29 -10.70 -1.65
CA THR A 121 9.10 -11.63 -0.54
C THR A 121 10.16 -11.49 0.55
N SER A 122 11.23 -10.72 0.30
CA SER A 122 12.38 -10.57 1.22
C SER A 122 12.19 -9.50 2.28
N ARG A 123 11.16 -8.66 2.15
CA ARG A 123 10.92 -7.53 3.05
C ARG A 123 10.08 -7.94 4.25
N VAL A 124 10.23 -7.20 5.35
CA VAL A 124 9.49 -7.41 6.60
C VAL A 124 8.03 -6.97 6.39
N PHE A 125 7.82 -5.74 5.90
CA PHE A 125 6.48 -5.20 5.71
C PHE A 125 5.90 -5.58 4.35
N LYS A 126 5.06 -6.61 4.32
CA LYS A 126 4.50 -7.16 3.08
C LYS A 126 3.12 -6.60 2.75
N LEU A 127 2.38 -6.16 3.75
CA LEU A 127 1.03 -5.64 3.60
C LEU A 127 1.06 -4.12 3.57
N LEU A 128 0.35 -3.52 2.63
CA LEU A 128 0.10 -2.08 2.59
C LEU A 128 -1.39 -1.83 2.76
N GLU A 129 -1.73 -1.14 3.83
CA GLU A 129 -3.01 -0.51 4.05
C GLU A 129 -2.98 0.91 3.47
N ILE A 130 -4.02 1.27 2.72
CA ILE A 130 -4.16 2.56 2.04
C ILE A 130 -5.50 3.13 2.45
N TYR A 131 -5.46 4.18 3.26
CA TYR A 131 -6.63 5.00 3.56
C TYR A 131 -6.58 6.29 2.75
N HIS A 132 -7.68 6.61 2.08
CA HIS A 132 -7.76 7.71 1.13
C HIS A 132 -8.91 8.66 1.49
N GLU A 133 -8.56 9.94 1.61
CA GLU A 133 -9.48 11.06 1.76
C GLU A 133 -9.31 12.03 0.59
N VAL A 134 -10.15 13.07 0.52
CA VAL A 134 -10.20 14.04 -0.59
C VAL A 134 -8.81 14.53 -1.05
N ASN A 135 -7.97 15.00 -0.13
CA ASN A 135 -6.63 15.52 -0.44
C ASN A 135 -5.53 14.84 0.40
N SER A 136 -5.83 13.71 1.04
CA SER A 136 -4.91 13.04 1.95
C SER A 136 -4.88 11.54 1.67
N VAL A 137 -3.69 10.95 1.74
CA VAL A 137 -3.48 9.50 1.70
C VAL A 137 -2.66 9.12 2.91
N ILE A 138 -3.14 8.11 3.64
CA ILE A 138 -2.42 7.46 4.73
C ILE A 138 -2.05 6.06 4.26
N LEU A 139 -0.79 5.71 4.43
CA LEU A 139 -0.19 4.44 4.05
C LEU A 139 0.37 3.79 5.32
N SER A 140 -0.10 2.60 5.65
CA SER A 140 0.42 1.82 6.77
C SER A 140 0.98 0.51 6.24
N ALA A 141 2.28 0.34 6.35
CA ALA A 141 2.99 -0.88 6.03
C ALA A 141 3.05 -1.77 7.27
N SER A 142 2.72 -3.05 7.11
CA SER A 142 2.75 -4.00 8.21
C SER A 142 3.30 -5.35 7.77
N GLU A 143 3.75 -6.13 8.74
CA GLU A 143 4.08 -7.53 8.54
C GLU A 143 2.85 -8.34 8.14
N SER A 144 3.07 -9.54 7.61
CA SER A 144 1.99 -10.51 7.36
C SER A 144 1.27 -10.95 8.64
N TYR A 145 1.95 -10.80 9.78
CA TYR A 145 1.49 -11.10 11.11
C TYR A 145 2.10 -10.06 12.04
N ASP A 146 1.28 -9.16 12.59
CA ASP A 146 1.73 -8.07 13.45
C ASP A 146 1.41 -8.41 14.91
N GLU A 147 2.39 -8.94 15.62
CA GLU A 147 2.30 -9.30 17.05
C GLU A 147 2.02 -8.08 17.96
N HIS A 148 2.15 -6.86 17.45
CA HIS A 148 1.94 -5.63 18.21
C HIS A 148 0.47 -5.15 18.16
N ARG A 149 -0.35 -5.75 17.28
CA ARG A 149 -1.79 -5.50 17.23
C ARG A 149 -2.53 -6.46 18.14
N ASN A 150 -3.47 -5.95 18.92
CA ASN A 150 -4.21 -6.73 19.91
C ASN A 150 -5.63 -7.06 19.43
N GLY A 151 -6.05 -8.30 19.63
CA GLY A 151 -7.46 -8.70 19.52
C GLY A 151 -7.98 -8.75 18.08
N ASN A 152 -9.14 -8.13 17.84
CA ASN A 152 -9.87 -8.30 16.57
C ASN A 152 -9.14 -7.71 15.34
N GLU A 153 -8.28 -6.70 15.52
CA GLU A 153 -7.54 -6.09 14.42
C GLU A 153 -6.44 -7.00 13.87
N GLU A 154 -5.77 -7.76 14.75
CA GLU A 154 -4.77 -8.76 14.37
C GLU A 154 -5.39 -9.88 13.53
N GLU A 155 -6.53 -10.42 13.97
CA GLU A 155 -7.26 -11.46 13.26
C GLU A 155 -7.77 -10.97 11.89
N MET A 156 -8.25 -9.72 11.84
CA MET A 156 -8.69 -9.08 10.59
C MET A 156 -7.52 -8.95 9.60
N LEU A 157 -6.37 -8.41 10.03
CA LEU A 157 -5.20 -8.28 9.16
C LEU A 157 -4.65 -9.63 8.69
N LYS A 158 -4.65 -10.63 9.56
CA LYS A 158 -4.24 -11.99 9.19
C LYS A 158 -5.13 -12.55 8.08
N ASN A 159 -6.45 -12.36 8.20
CA ASN A 159 -7.39 -12.76 7.16
C ASN A 159 -7.18 -11.96 5.87
N VAL A 160 -6.96 -10.64 5.97
CA VAL A 160 -6.63 -9.77 4.82
C VAL A 160 -5.40 -10.27 4.08
N TYR A 161 -4.33 -10.61 4.80
CA TYR A 161 -3.10 -11.13 4.21
C TYR A 161 -3.34 -12.48 3.51
N GLU A 162 -4.03 -13.44 4.15
CA GLU A 162 -4.39 -14.73 3.54
C GLU A 162 -5.24 -14.52 2.27
N ILE A 163 -6.25 -13.65 2.32
CA ILE A 163 -7.11 -13.32 1.19
C ILE A 163 -6.28 -12.79 0.02
N LEU A 164 -5.37 -11.84 0.28
CA LEU A 164 -4.54 -11.24 -0.76
C LEU A 164 -3.58 -12.26 -1.39
N GLU A 165 -2.97 -13.16 -0.61
CA GLU A 165 -2.14 -14.24 -1.16
C GLU A 165 -2.95 -15.17 -2.08
N LEU A 166 -4.18 -15.49 -1.69
CA LEU A 166 -5.09 -16.30 -2.52
C LEU A 166 -5.49 -15.57 -3.80
N LEU A 167 -5.77 -14.26 -3.73
CA LEU A 167 -6.11 -13.42 -4.88
C LEU A 167 -4.92 -13.28 -5.85
N GLU A 168 -3.70 -13.05 -5.37
CA GLU A 168 -2.48 -13.00 -6.20
C GLU A 168 -2.20 -14.33 -6.89
N LYS A 169 -2.36 -15.43 -6.15
CA LYS A 169 -2.23 -16.78 -6.72
C LYS A 169 -3.31 -17.04 -7.77
N LYS A 170 -4.56 -16.65 -7.51
CA LYS A 170 -5.67 -16.76 -8.47
C LYS A 170 -5.36 -15.98 -9.75
N LYS A 171 -4.97 -14.71 -9.65
CA LYS A 171 -4.60 -13.85 -10.81
C LYS A 171 -3.46 -14.45 -11.62
N THR A 172 -2.45 -15.01 -10.96
CA THR A 172 -1.33 -15.70 -11.63
C THR A 172 -1.81 -16.93 -12.40
N LEU A 173 -2.63 -17.78 -11.77
CA LEU A 173 -3.17 -18.98 -12.41
C LEU A 173 -4.13 -18.67 -13.56
N GLU A 174 -4.92 -17.60 -13.45
CA GLU A 174 -5.80 -17.13 -14.53
C GLU A 174 -4.98 -16.70 -15.75
N LYS A 175 -3.92 -15.92 -15.54
CA LYS A 175 -2.99 -15.54 -16.60
C LYS A 175 -2.33 -16.76 -17.26
N GLU A 176 -1.80 -17.70 -16.46
CA GLU A 176 -1.19 -18.93 -17.00
C GLU A 176 -2.21 -19.80 -17.76
N PHE A 177 -3.47 -19.83 -17.30
CA PHE A 177 -4.57 -20.53 -17.95
C PHE A 177 -4.92 -19.91 -19.31
N GLU A 178 -4.91 -18.59 -19.42
CA GLU A 178 -5.15 -17.87 -20.68
C GLU A 178 -4.03 -18.13 -21.68
N GLU A 179 -2.76 -18.06 -21.24
CA GLU A 179 -1.58 -18.20 -22.10
C GLU A 179 -1.34 -19.65 -22.56
N THR A 180 -1.74 -20.65 -21.77
CA THR A 180 -1.44 -22.06 -22.08
C THR A 180 -2.40 -22.70 -23.10
N ARG A 181 -1.84 -23.42 -24.08
CA ARG A 181 -2.62 -24.23 -25.05
C ARG A 181 -2.75 -25.71 -24.66
N ASN A 182 -2.03 -26.15 -23.63
CA ASN A 182 -2.03 -27.55 -23.22
C ASN A 182 -3.31 -27.88 -22.44
N VAL A 183 -4.16 -28.74 -23.00
CA VAL A 183 -5.47 -29.09 -22.43
C VAL A 183 -5.39 -29.69 -21.02
N ALA A 184 -4.38 -30.53 -20.74
CA ALA A 184 -4.21 -31.10 -19.42
C ALA A 184 -3.82 -30.04 -18.37
N LYS A 185 -2.90 -29.13 -18.73
CA LYS A 185 -2.54 -27.99 -17.86
C LYS A 185 -3.74 -27.07 -17.61
N ARG A 186 -4.52 -26.76 -18.65
CA ARG A 186 -5.75 -25.95 -18.54
C ARG A 186 -6.74 -26.54 -17.54
N ARG A 187 -6.95 -27.87 -17.57
CA ARG A 187 -7.81 -28.54 -16.59
C ARG A 187 -7.27 -28.38 -15.17
N GLY A 188 -5.97 -28.63 -14.98
CA GLY A 188 -5.32 -28.48 -13.67
C GLY A 188 -5.39 -27.04 -13.12
N TYR A 189 -5.25 -26.02 -13.96
CA TYR A 189 -5.41 -24.62 -13.54
C TYR A 189 -6.86 -24.30 -13.17
N ARG A 190 -7.83 -24.74 -13.99
CA ARG A 190 -9.26 -24.56 -13.68
C ARG A 190 -9.62 -25.14 -12.31
N ASP A 191 -9.18 -26.36 -12.03
CA ASP A 191 -9.48 -27.03 -10.75
C ASP A 191 -8.85 -26.29 -9.56
N GLN A 192 -7.65 -25.71 -9.75
CA GLN A 192 -6.99 -24.90 -8.73
C GLN A 192 -7.68 -23.55 -8.51
N ILE A 193 -8.05 -22.84 -9.59
CA ILE A 193 -8.78 -21.58 -9.52
C ILE A 193 -10.09 -21.79 -8.77
N GLN A 194 -10.86 -22.84 -9.08
CA GLN A 194 -12.13 -23.12 -8.41
C GLN A 194 -11.96 -23.41 -6.90
N LYS A 195 -10.86 -24.06 -6.50
CA LYS A 195 -10.54 -24.28 -5.09
C LYS A 195 -10.19 -22.97 -4.39
N LEU A 196 -9.41 -22.11 -5.03
CA LEU A 196 -9.07 -20.78 -4.49
C LEU A 196 -10.33 -19.92 -4.33
N GLU A 197 -11.20 -19.90 -5.33
CA GLU A 197 -12.46 -19.15 -5.28
C GLU A 197 -13.35 -19.59 -4.13
N ARG A 198 -13.46 -20.90 -3.88
CA ARG A 198 -14.20 -21.43 -2.73
C ARG A 198 -13.61 -20.93 -1.42
N ARG A 199 -12.29 -21.01 -1.26
CA ARG A 199 -11.61 -20.56 -0.04
C ARG A 199 -11.77 -19.05 0.17
N ILE A 200 -11.60 -18.26 -0.89
CA ILE A 200 -11.80 -16.80 -0.87
C ILE A 200 -13.24 -16.46 -0.42
N HIS A 201 -14.23 -17.18 -0.93
CA HIS A 201 -15.62 -17.01 -0.53
C HIS A 201 -15.87 -17.45 0.94
N GLU A 202 -15.26 -18.54 1.40
CA GLU A 202 -15.33 -18.99 2.81
C GLU A 202 -14.74 -17.95 3.77
N LEU A 203 -13.78 -17.14 3.31
CA LEU A 203 -13.20 -16.02 4.04
C LEU A 203 -14.05 -14.73 3.97
N GLY A 204 -15.26 -14.80 3.39
CA GLY A 204 -16.22 -13.69 3.38
C GLY A 204 -16.06 -12.69 2.23
N VAL A 205 -15.14 -12.94 1.29
CA VAL A 205 -14.89 -12.03 0.18
C VAL A 205 -16.03 -12.07 -0.83
N VAL A 206 -16.55 -10.90 -1.19
CA VAL A 206 -17.50 -10.71 -2.29
C VAL A 206 -16.88 -9.85 -3.38
N TYR A 207 -17.43 -9.90 -4.60
CA TYR A 207 -16.99 -9.02 -5.69
C TYR A 207 -18.02 -7.92 -5.93
N ARG A 208 -17.60 -6.66 -5.79
CA ARG A 208 -18.40 -5.46 -6.09
C ARG A 208 -17.69 -4.68 -7.19
N ASP A 209 -18.39 -4.39 -8.29
CA ASP A 209 -17.83 -3.69 -9.46
C ASP A 209 -16.48 -4.28 -9.96
N GLY A 210 -16.34 -5.61 -9.86
CA GLY A 210 -15.14 -6.34 -10.27
C GLY A 210 -14.00 -6.37 -9.24
N ARG A 211 -14.20 -5.83 -8.03
CA ARG A 211 -13.19 -5.75 -6.97
C ARG A 211 -13.53 -6.66 -5.81
N ALA A 212 -12.51 -7.30 -5.24
CA ALA A 212 -12.65 -8.09 -4.03
C ALA A 212 -12.91 -7.17 -2.83
N THR A 213 -13.94 -7.47 -2.05
CA THR A 213 -14.39 -6.66 -0.92
C THR A 213 -14.75 -7.54 0.28
N ILE A 214 -14.41 -7.08 1.49
CA ILE A 214 -14.85 -7.64 2.78
C ILE A 214 -15.57 -6.59 3.64
#